data_AF-A0A0A2A8B2-F1
#
_entry.id   AF-A0A0A2A8B2-F1
#
_cell.length_a   1.000
_cell.length_b   1.000
_cell.length_c   1.000
_cell.angle_alpha   90.00
_cell.angle_beta   90.00
_cell.angle_gamma   90.00
#
_symmetry.space_group_name_H-M   'P 1'
#
loop_
_entity.id
_entity.type
_entity.pdbx_description
1 polymer ?
#
loop_
_entity_poly.entity_id
_entity_poly.type
_entity_poly.pdbx_seq_one_letter_code
_entity_poly.pdbx_strand_id
1 'polypeptide(L)' 'MDNVLVDFPSGISRISLELQSEYEDRLDEVPGIFSLMNPLKGAINSYKRLSQKFDTYILSTAP' A
#
# COMPACT_ATOMS: atom_id res chain seq x y z
N MET A 1 3.62 -2.29 5.59
CA MET A 1 2.31 -2.47 4.91
C MET A 1 2.53 -2.71 3.42
N ASP A 2 3.33 -1.83 2.82
CA ASP A 2 3.83 -1.90 1.45
C ASP A 2 4.53 -3.22 1.16
N ASN A 3 4.26 -3.78 -0.01
CA ASN A 3 4.80 -5.04 -0.52
C ASN A 3 4.60 -6.26 0.40
N VAL A 4 3.71 -6.12 1.40
CA VAL A 4 3.23 -7.22 2.26
C VAL A 4 1.73 -7.43 2.07
N LEU A 5 0.93 -6.37 2.20
CA LEU A 5 -0.53 -6.42 1.99
C LEU A 5 -0.96 -5.77 0.68
N VAL A 6 -0.24 -4.73 0.25
CA VAL A 6 -0.54 -3.93 -0.94
C VAL A 6 0.69 -3.79 -1.83
N ASP A 7 0.48 -3.66 -3.14
CA ASP A 7 1.50 -3.50 -4.18
C ASP A 7 1.79 -2.02 -4.41
N PHE A 8 2.88 -1.51 -3.83
CA PHE A 8 3.25 -0.09 -3.89
C PHE A 8 3.47 0.43 -5.32
N PRO A 9 4.23 -0.26 -6.19
CA PRO A 9 4.36 0.09 -7.62
C PRO A 9 3.02 0.31 -8.35
N SER A 10 1.98 -0.45 -8.01
CA SER A 10 0.68 -0.27 -8.65
C SER A 10 0.04 1.09 -8.33
N GLY A 11 0.30 1.65 -7.14
CA GLY A 11 -0.12 3.00 -6.78
C GLY A 11 0.61 4.06 -7.61
N ILE A 12 1.94 3.94 -7.75
CA ILE A 12 2.76 4.84 -8.57
C ILE A 12 2.29 4.83 -10.04
N SER A 13 1.97 3.65 -10.57
CA SER A 13 1.51 3.53 -11.96
C SER A 13 0.18 4.24 -12.26
N ARG A 14 -0.57 4.62 -11.22
CA ARG A 14 -1.91 5.25 -11.32
C ARG A 14 -1.89 6.75 -11.05
N ILE A 15 -0.76 7.33 -10.68
CA ILE A 15 -0.60 8.77 -10.51
C ILE A 15 0.02 9.39 -11.77
N SER A 16 -0.38 10.63 -12.07
CA SER A 16 0.12 11.41 -13.21
C SER A 16 1.64 11.63 -13.14
N LEU A 17 2.29 11.83 -14.29
CA LEU A 17 3.74 12.10 -14.34
C LEU A 17 4.10 13.38 -13.59
N GLU A 18 3.24 14.39 -13.60
CA GLU A 18 3.43 15.65 -12.86
C GLU A 18 3.55 15.40 -11.35
N LEU A 19 2.65 14.59 -10.79
CA LEU A 19 2.71 14.17 -9.38
C LEU A 19 3.94 13.31 -9.08
N GLN A 20 4.34 12.43 -10.01
CA GLN A 20 5.56 11.62 -9.83
C GLN A 20 6.80 12.51 -9.75
N SER A 21 6.86 13.58 -10.56
CA SER A 21 7.94 14.56 -10.50
C SER A 21 7.86 15.47 -9.27
N GLU A 22 6.66 15.90 -8.86
CA GLU A 22 6.47 16.75 -7.66
C GLU A 22 6.90 16.03 -6.38
N TYR A 23 6.68 14.71 -6.32
CA TYR A 23 7.00 13.86 -5.17
C TYR A 23 8.21 12.94 -5.44
N GLU A 24 9.15 13.39 -6.27
CA GLU A 24 10.40 12.65 -6.53
C GLU A 24 11.09 12.28 -5.20
N ASP A 25 11.55 11.03 -5.10
CA ASP A 25 12.12 10.41 -3.88
C ASP A 25 11.21 10.31 -2.65
N ARG A 26 9.94 10.73 -2.75
CA ARG A 26 8.93 10.72 -1.67
C ARG A 26 7.53 10.36 -2.18
N LEU A 27 7.48 9.43 -3.14
CA LEU A 27 6.25 9.01 -3.83
C LEU A 27 5.19 8.42 -2.87
N ASP A 28 5.61 7.92 -1.71
CA ASP A 28 4.73 7.45 -0.63
C ASP A 28 4.01 8.58 0.10
N GLU A 29 4.49 9.83 0.01
CA GLU A 29 3.82 11.01 0.58
C GLU A 29 2.72 11.58 -0.32
N VAL A 30 2.51 11.03 -1.52
CA VAL A 30 1.44 11.48 -2.42
C VAL A 30 0.08 11.29 -1.73
N PRO A 31 -0.73 12.37 -1.57
CA PRO A 31 -2.00 12.27 -0.87
C PRO A 31 -2.93 11.20 -1.46
N GLY A 32 -3.31 10.24 -0.62
CA GLY A 32 -4.22 9.16 -1.01
C GLY A 32 -3.58 8.04 -1.84
N ILE A 33 -2.26 8.01 -2.03
CA ILE A 33 -1.56 6.97 -2.82
C ILE A 33 -1.92 5.54 -2.40
N PHE A 34 -2.11 5.30 -1.10
CA PHE A 34 -2.50 3.99 -0.56
C PHE A 34 -3.84 3.49 -1.11
N SER A 35 -4.79 4.39 -1.36
CA SER A 35 -6.09 4.03 -1.94
C SER A 35 -5.99 3.56 -3.39
N LEU A 36 -4.87 3.88 -4.06
CA LEU A 36 -4.59 3.51 -5.44
C LEU A 36 -3.82 2.20 -5.55
N MET A 37 -3.38 1.58 -4.45
CA MET A 37 -2.61 0.35 -4.51
C MET A 37 -3.51 -0.88 -4.63
N ASN A 38 -3.09 -1.86 -5.42
CA ASN A 38 -3.72 -3.16 -5.46
C ASN A 38 -3.36 -3.98 -4.21
N PRO A 39 -4.27 -4.79 -3.67
CA PRO A 39 -3.89 -5.80 -2.70
C PRO A 39 -2.99 -6.86 -3.37
N LEU A 40 -1.97 -7.31 -2.66
CA LEU A 40 -1.18 -8.45 -3.11
C LEU A 40 -2.03 -9.72 -3.16
N LYS A 41 -1.71 -10.63 -4.08
CA LYS A 41 -2.46 -11.88 -4.27
C LYS A 41 -2.56 -12.64 -2.95
N GLY A 42 -3.79 -12.89 -2.51
CA GLY A 42 -4.08 -13.61 -1.27
C GLY A 42 -3.99 -12.78 0.01
N ALA A 43 -3.51 -11.52 -0.03
CA ALA A 43 -3.37 -10.68 1.16
C ALA A 43 -4.67 -10.54 1.96
N ILE A 44 -5.78 -10.25 1.27
CA ILE A 44 -7.11 -10.11 1.88
C ILE A 44 -7.55 -11.43 2.55
N ASN A 45 -7.42 -12.56 1.84
CA ASN A 45 -7.87 -13.85 2.35
C ASN A 45 -7.01 -14.32 3.53
N SER A 46 -5.69 -14.11 3.46
CA SER A 46 -4.75 -14.42 4.53
C SER A 46 -5.03 -13.57 5.77
N TYR A 47 -5.21 -12.26 5.62
CA TYR A 47 -5.55 -11.38 6.73
C TYR A 47 -6.87 -11.79 7.40
N LYS A 48 -7.94 -12.04 6.63
CA LYS A 48 -9.22 -12.52 7.16
C LYS A 48 -9.07 -13.83 7.94
N ARG A 49 -8.24 -14.76 7.45
CA ARG A 49 -8.02 -16.05 8.13
C ARG A 49 -7.20 -15.92 9.41
N LEU A 50 -6.20 -15.03 9.43
CA LEU A 50 -5.33 -14.82 10.58
C LEU A 50 -6.03 -14.03 11.69
N SER A 51 -6.79 -12.99 11.33
CA SER A 51 -7.57 -12.15 12.28
C SER A 51 -8.65 -12.91 13.04
N GLN A 52 -9.11 -14.06 12.54
CA GLN A 52 -10.03 -14.94 13.27
C GLN A 52 -9.34 -15.80 14.35
N LYS A 53 -8.00 -15.89 14.32
CA LYS A 53 -7.21 -16.79 15.20
C LYS A 53 -6.25 -16.05 16.11
N PHE A 54 -5.84 -14.84 15.73
CA PHE A 54 -4.83 -14.06 16.42
C PHE A 54 -5.26 -12.60 16.46
N ASP A 55 -4.88 -11.90 17.54
CA ASP A 55 -4.88 -10.45 17.54
C ASP A 55 -3.94 -9.96 16.44
N THR A 56 -4.49 -9.26 15.47
CA THR A 56 -3.76 -8.89 14.25
C THR A 56 -3.56 -7.38 14.22
N TYR A 57 -2.31 -6.97 14.11
CA TYR A 57 -1.89 -5.56 14.06
C TYR A 57 -1.23 -5.28 12.71
N ILE A 58 -1.55 -4.14 12.11
CA ILE A 58 -0.86 -3.63 10.93
C ILE A 58 0.06 -2.50 11.42
N LEU A 59 1.36 -2.71 11.32
CA LEU A 59 2.37 -1.70 11.62
C LEU A 59 3.08 -1.30 10.33
N SER A 60 3.18 0.01 10.08
CA SER A 60 3.89 0.57 8.95
C SER A 60 4.79 1.70 9.42
N THR A 61 5.92 1.87 8.74
CA THR A 61 6.78 3.05 8.86
C THR A 61 6.38 4.16 7.89
N ALA A 62 5.34 3.92 7.08
CA ALA A 62 4.74 4.93 6.23
C ALA A 62 4.26 6.11 7.09
N PRO A 63 4.54 7.36 6.70
CA PRO A 63 4.20 8.55 7.47
C PRO A 63 2.69 8.81 7.59
#